data_AF-A0A7K2X2F5-F1
#
_entry.id   AF-A0A7K2X2F5-F1
#
_cell.length_a   1.000
_cell.length_b   1.000
_cell.length_c   1.000
_cell.angle_alpha   90.00
_cell.angle_beta   90.00
_cell.angle_gamma   90.00
#
_symmetry.space_group_name_H-M   'P 1'
#
loop_
_entity.id
_entity.type
_entity.pdbx_description
1 polymer ?
#
loop_
_entity_poly.entity_id
_entity_poly.type
_entity_poly.pdbx_seq_one_letter_code
_entity_poly.pdbx_strand_id
1 'polypeptide(L)'
;MTAYGPGEPRAPAVEAAAGIARLEGYLLAHRVRTEATEAGAVFADRFPWLGPRERSEIAREFAREHLAVRRRMLRDAAARADGLRREYGDRYARLRRRLLAVALGAAGATTAVVSLVVRSTG
;
A
#
# COMPACT_ATOMS: atom_id res chain seq x y z
N MET A 1 -0.10 -14.24 -40.70
CA MET A 1 0.15 -12.80 -40.53
C MET A 1 -1.10 -12.19 -39.90
N THR A 2 -1.31 -12.49 -38.62
CA THR A 2 -2.48 -12.11 -37.83
C THR A 2 -2.14 -10.89 -37.00
N ALA A 3 -3.07 -9.94 -36.99
CA ALA A 3 -2.91 -8.58 -36.50
C ALA A 3 -2.35 -8.50 -35.07
N TYR A 4 -1.28 -7.73 -34.93
CA TYR A 4 -0.80 -7.13 -33.69
C TYR A 4 -1.90 -6.18 -33.18
N GLY A 5 -2.74 -6.66 -32.26
CA GLY A 5 -3.63 -5.79 -31.48
C GLY A 5 -2.78 -4.87 -30.60
N PRO A 6 -3.18 -3.60 -30.38
CA PRO A 6 -2.37 -2.65 -29.63
C PRO A 6 -2.18 -3.20 -28.21
N GLY A 7 -0.96 -3.66 -27.93
CA GLY A 7 -0.57 -4.19 -26.63
C GLY A 7 -0.91 -3.18 -25.56
N GLU A 8 -1.82 -3.55 -24.68
CA GLU A 8 -2.38 -2.72 -23.64
C GLU A 8 -1.25 -2.23 -22.70
N PRO A 9 -0.86 -0.94 -22.73
CA PRO A 9 0.27 -0.44 -21.95
C PRO A 9 0.03 -0.44 -20.42
N ARG A 10 -1.17 -0.85 -19.97
CA ARG A 10 -1.55 -0.97 -18.56
C ARG A 10 -1.12 -2.30 -17.93
N ALA A 11 -1.12 -3.40 -18.68
CA ALA A 11 -0.71 -4.72 -18.18
C ALA A 11 0.76 -4.77 -17.71
N PRO A 12 1.76 -4.29 -18.49
CA PRO A 12 3.16 -4.32 -18.07
C PRO A 12 3.44 -3.38 -16.89
N ALA A 13 2.75 -2.23 -16.81
CA ALA A 13 2.89 -1.32 -15.67
C ALA A 13 2.34 -1.91 -14.36
N VAL A 14 1.22 -2.64 -14.42
CA VAL A 14 0.63 -3.34 -13.28
C VAL A 14 1.53 -4.49 -12.81
N GLU A 15 2.09 -5.25 -13.75
CA GLU A 15 3.02 -6.34 -13.44
C GLU A 15 4.32 -5.82 -12.82
N ALA A 16 4.90 -4.75 -13.37
CA ALA A 16 6.08 -4.11 -12.81
C ALA A 16 5.81 -3.57 -11.39
N ALA A 17 4.67 -2.92 -11.17
CA ALA A 17 4.27 -2.44 -9.84
C ALA A 17 4.12 -3.59 -8.83
N ALA A 18 3.52 -4.71 -9.24
CA ALA A 18 3.40 -5.90 -8.40
C ALA A 18 4.76 -6.54 -8.09
N GLY A 19 5.67 -6.54 -9.07
CA GLY A 19 7.05 -7.00 -8.90
C GLY A 19 7.83 -6.15 -7.89
N ILE A 20 7.75 -4.82 -8.02
CA ILE A 20 8.38 -3.87 -7.09
C ILE A 20 7.84 -4.06 -5.67
N ALA A 21 6.52 -4.12 -5.49
CA ALA A 21 5.91 -4.31 -4.18
C ALA A 21 6.38 -5.62 -3.50
N ARG A 22 6.58 -6.69 -4.27
CA ARG A 22 7.11 -7.97 -3.76
C ARG A 22 8.58 -7.86 -3.34
N LEU A 23 9.39 -7.19 -4.16
CA LEU A 23 10.81 -6.95 -3.85
C LEU A 23 10.96 -6.07 -2.61
N GLU A 24 10.20 -4.98 -2.51
CA GLU A 24 10.17 -4.12 -1.32
C GLU A 24 9.79 -4.91 -0.06
N GLY A 25 8.75 -5.76 -0.16
CA GLY A 25 8.35 -6.65 0.93
C GLY A 25 9.47 -7.61 1.36
N TYR A 26 10.19 -8.19 0.40
CA TYR A 26 11.33 -9.05 0.67
C TYR A 26 12.48 -8.28 1.33
N LEU A 27 12.84 -7.10 0.80
CA LEU A 27 13.92 -6.28 1.34
C LEU A 27 13.61 -5.79 2.75
N LEU A 28 12.36 -5.39 3.02
CA LEU A 28 11.91 -5.02 4.35
C LEU A 28 12.00 -6.22 5.31
N ALA A 29 11.52 -7.39 4.88
CA ALA A 29 11.58 -8.60 5.71
C ALA A 29 13.03 -9.03 6.00
N HIS A 30 13.93 -8.89 5.02
CA HIS A 30 15.35 -9.16 5.20
C HIS A 30 15.96 -8.18 6.23
N ARG A 31 15.72 -6.87 6.06
CA ARG A 31 16.20 -5.82 6.98
C ARG A 31 15.73 -6.04 8.42
N VAL A 32 14.45 -6.36 8.62
CA VAL A 32 13.91 -6.55 9.97
C VAL A 32 14.52 -7.79 10.63
N ARG A 33 14.87 -8.83 9.86
CA ARG A 33 15.57 -10.01 10.39
C ARG A 33 17.02 -9.70 10.79
N THR A 34 17.75 -8.93 10.00
CA THR A 34 19.12 -8.54 10.34
C THR A 34 19.12 -7.63 11.57
N GLU A 35 18.23 -6.63 11.61
CA GLU A 35 18.06 -5.72 12.76
C GLU A 35 17.71 -6.48 14.05
N ALA A 36 16.81 -7.47 13.98
CA ALA A 36 16.47 -8.28 15.15
C ALA A 36 17.65 -9.12 15.66
N THR A 37 18.48 -9.64 14.74
CA THR A 37 19.68 -10.41 15.10
C THR A 37 20.74 -9.52 15.76
N GLU A 38 21.00 -8.35 15.18
CA GLU A 38 21.90 -7.34 15.74
C GLU A 38 21.43 -6.85 17.11
N ALA A 39 20.14 -6.55 17.25
CA ALA A 39 19.56 -6.14 18.52
C ALA A 39 19.70 -7.24 19.60
N GLY A 40 19.56 -8.51 19.20
CA GLY A 40 19.82 -9.66 20.09
C GLY A 40 21.26 -9.75 20.55
N ALA A 41 22.23 -9.55 19.65
CA ALA A 41 23.65 -9.52 20.00
C ALA A 41 23.97 -8.38 20.97
N VAL A 42 23.54 -7.15 20.64
CA VAL A 42 23.71 -5.97 21.49
C VAL A 42 23.05 -6.15 22.86
N PHE A 43 21.92 -6.85 22.93
CA PHE A 43 21.26 -7.17 24.19
C PHE A 43 22.06 -8.18 25.01
N ALA A 44 22.55 -9.26 24.38
CA ALA A 44 23.35 -10.28 25.06
C ALA A 44 24.71 -9.75 25.57
N ASP A 45 25.28 -8.75 24.90
CA ASP A 45 26.53 -8.08 25.33
C ASP A 45 26.38 -7.34 26.67
N ARG A 46 25.16 -7.06 27.13
CA ARG A 46 24.89 -6.48 28.45
C ARG A 46 25.10 -7.46 29.60
N PHE A 47 25.31 -8.74 29.30
CA PHE A 47 25.49 -9.81 30.29
C PHE A 47 26.90 -10.42 30.19
N PRO A 48 27.98 -9.65 30.43
CA PRO A 48 29.35 -10.11 30.25
C PRO A 48 29.75 -11.26 31.19
N TRP A 49 29.02 -11.43 32.31
CA TRP A 49 29.22 -12.53 33.26
C TRP A 49 28.69 -13.87 32.78
N LEU A 50 27.94 -13.92 31.68
CA LEU A 50 27.44 -15.16 31.08
C LEU A 50 28.44 -15.76 30.10
N GLY A 51 28.42 -17.09 30.02
CA GLY A 51 29.22 -17.83 29.05
C GLY A 51 28.83 -17.49 27.60
N PRO A 52 29.73 -17.67 26.62
CA PRO A 52 29.44 -17.38 25.21
C PRO A 52 28.21 -18.14 24.67
N ARG A 53 28.02 -19.39 25.13
CA ARG A 53 26.86 -20.21 24.76
C ARG A 53 25.56 -19.59 25.26
N GLU A 54 25.48 -19.25 26.53
CA GLU A 54 24.30 -18.65 27.18
C GLU A 54 23.96 -17.30 26.55
N ARG A 55 24.97 -16.46 26.29
CA ARG A 55 24.79 -15.20 25.54
C ARG A 55 24.22 -15.43 24.15
N SER A 56 24.70 -16.44 23.43
CA SER A 56 24.16 -16.78 22.10
C SER A 56 22.71 -17.25 22.15
N GLU A 57 22.31 -17.97 23.20
CA GLU A 57 20.95 -18.46 23.39
C GLU A 57 20.00 -17.29 23.71
N ILE A 58 20.39 -16.41 24.63
CA ILE A 58 19.65 -15.17 24.95
C ILE A 58 19.51 -14.27 23.73
N ALA A 59 20.59 -14.07 22.96
CA ALA A 59 20.56 -13.27 21.72
C ALA A 59 19.52 -13.82 20.72
N ARG A 60 19.49 -15.15 20.54
CA ARG A 60 18.53 -15.80 19.64
C ARG A 60 17.08 -15.71 20.14
N GLU A 61 16.85 -15.83 21.44
CA GLU A 61 15.51 -15.69 22.01
C GLU A 61 15.03 -14.24 21.90
N PHE A 62 15.87 -13.27 22.27
CA PHE A 62 15.56 -11.85 22.13
C PHE A 62 15.26 -11.49 20.67
N ALA A 63 16.07 -11.93 19.72
CA ALA A 63 15.85 -11.66 18.30
C ALA A 63 14.50 -12.21 17.81
N ARG A 64 14.10 -13.41 18.28
CA ARG A 64 12.79 -14.01 17.96
C ARG A 64 11.64 -13.16 18.51
N GLU A 65 11.71 -12.77 19.76
CA GLU A 65 10.66 -11.97 20.40
C GLU A 65 10.59 -10.56 19.79
N HIS A 66 11.75 -9.92 19.56
CA HIS A 66 11.82 -8.62 18.92
C HIS A 66 11.16 -8.64 17.52
N LEU A 67 11.43 -9.70 16.74
CA LEU A 67 10.80 -9.90 15.44
C LEU A 67 9.28 -10.12 15.56
N ALA A 68 8.82 -10.86 16.57
CA ALA A 68 7.39 -11.08 16.82
C ALA A 68 6.66 -9.77 17.13
N VAL A 69 7.22 -8.93 18.00
CA VAL A 69 6.69 -7.60 18.34
C VAL A 69 6.64 -6.69 17.11
N ARG A 70 7.73 -6.60 16.34
CA ARG A 70 7.77 -5.79 15.10
C ARG A 70 6.73 -6.24 14.08
N ARG A 71 6.56 -7.55 13.91
CA ARG A 71 5.51 -8.11 13.03
C ARG A 71 4.12 -7.71 13.49
N ARG A 72 3.84 -7.76 14.80
CA ARG A 72 2.55 -7.33 15.35
C ARG A 72 2.29 -5.84 15.06
N MET A 73 3.26 -4.98 15.37
CA MET A 73 3.16 -3.54 15.10
C MET A 73 2.90 -3.24 13.62
N LEU A 74 3.58 -3.96 12.71
CA LEU A 74 3.37 -3.80 11.27
C LEU A 74 1.96 -4.23 10.84
N ARG A 75 1.44 -5.33 11.38
CA ARG A 75 0.06 -5.79 11.10
C ARG A 75 -0.96 -4.79 11.60
N ASP A 76 -0.77 -4.26 12.81
CA ASP A 76 -1.68 -3.27 13.40
C ASP A 76 -1.68 -1.98 12.56
N ALA A 77 -0.50 -1.53 12.13
CA ALA A 77 -0.37 -0.38 11.24
C ALA A 77 -1.03 -0.61 9.86
N ALA A 78 -0.85 -1.80 9.28
CA ALA A 78 -1.49 -2.18 8.02
C ALA A 78 -3.02 -2.20 8.15
N ALA A 79 -3.54 -2.81 9.23
CA ALA A 79 -4.98 -2.84 9.52
C ALA A 79 -5.55 -1.43 9.72
N ARG A 80 -4.81 -0.55 10.40
CA ARG A 80 -5.17 0.87 10.56
C ARG A 80 -5.21 1.58 9.20
N ALA A 81 -4.20 1.38 8.37
CA ALA A 81 -4.13 1.98 7.03
C ALA A 81 -5.29 1.50 6.14
N ASP A 82 -5.67 0.22 6.22
CA ASP A 82 -6.84 -0.33 5.52
C ASP A 82 -8.16 0.20 6.07
N GLY A 83 -8.26 0.41 7.38
CA GLY A 83 -9.38 1.10 8.01
C GLY A 83 -9.54 2.52 7.45
N LEU A 84 -8.45 3.29 7.44
CA LEU A 84 -8.44 4.66 6.90
C LEU A 84 -8.77 4.67 5.40
N ARG A 85 -8.15 3.80 4.59
CA ARG A 85 -8.45 3.71 3.15
C ARG A 85 -9.91 3.43 2.86
N ARG A 86 -10.56 2.57 3.65
CA ARG A 86 -12.00 2.30 3.53
C ARG A 86 -12.83 3.51 3.91
N GLU A 87 -12.56 4.11 5.07
CA GLU A 87 -13.31 5.28 5.57
C GLU A 87 -13.25 6.48 4.60
N TYR A 88 -12.06 6.76 4.05
CA TYR A 88 -11.86 7.88 3.13
C TYR A 88 -12.22 7.53 1.67
N GLY A 89 -12.03 6.28 1.24
CA GLY A 89 -12.40 5.81 -0.09
C GLY A 89 -13.89 5.98 -0.36
N ASP A 90 -14.73 5.64 0.62
CA ASP A 90 -16.18 5.81 0.51
C ASP A 90 -16.60 7.28 0.44
N ARG A 91 -15.97 8.15 1.23
CA ARG A 91 -16.20 9.60 1.18
C ARG A 91 -15.79 10.17 -0.18
N TYR A 92 -14.62 9.79 -0.68
CA TYR A 92 -14.12 10.26 -1.97
C TYR A 92 -14.99 9.76 -3.14
N ALA A 93 -15.42 8.49 -3.11
CA ALA A 93 -16.30 7.93 -4.12
C ALA A 93 -17.67 8.61 -4.15
N ARG A 94 -18.22 9.00 -2.97
CA ARG A 94 -19.46 9.79 -2.89
C ARG A 94 -19.28 11.20 -3.47
N LEU A 95 -18.18 11.88 -3.11
CA LEU A 95 -17.91 13.23 -3.61
C LEU A 95 -17.68 13.23 -5.12
N ARG A 96 -16.88 12.28 -5.63
CA ARG A 96 -16.64 12.09 -7.06
C ARG A 96 -17.94 11.83 -7.83
N ARG A 97 -18.84 10.98 -7.32
CA ARG A 97 -20.15 10.73 -7.94
C ARG A 97 -21.00 12.00 -8.00
N ARG A 98 -21.04 12.79 -6.91
CA ARG A 98 -21.76 14.06 -6.88
C ARG A 98 -21.21 15.05 -7.90
N LEU A 99 -19.89 15.22 -7.95
CA LEU A 99 -19.25 16.11 -8.92
C LEU A 99 -19.52 15.68 -10.35
N LEU A 100 -19.44 14.38 -10.65
CA LEU A 100 -19.77 13.85 -11.97
C LEU A 100 -21.25 14.07 -12.31
N ALA A 101 -22.17 13.84 -11.38
CA ALA A 101 -23.60 14.09 -11.59
C ALA A 101 -23.90 15.57 -11.87
N VAL A 102 -23.26 16.48 -11.13
CA VAL A 102 -23.39 17.94 -11.35
C VAL A 102 -22.80 18.33 -12.70
N ALA A 103 -21.61 17.83 -13.05
CA ALA A 103 -20.96 18.13 -14.32
C ALA A 103 -21.79 17.62 -15.52
N LEU A 104 -22.31 16.39 -15.45
CA LEU A 104 -23.18 15.82 -16.47
C LEU A 104 -24.51 16.57 -16.55
N GLY A 105 -25.10 16.94 -15.41
CA GLY A 105 -26.32 17.74 -15.36
C GLY A 105 -26.14 19.12 -16.00
N ALA A 106 -25.04 19.80 -15.69
CA ALA A 106 -24.69 21.09 -16.29
C ALA A 106 -24.46 20.96 -17.81
N ALA A 107 -23.73 19.94 -18.26
CA ALA A 107 -23.51 19.69 -19.68
C ALA A 107 -24.82 19.36 -20.44
N GLY A 108 -25.71 18.60 -19.81
CA GLY A 108 -27.04 18.32 -20.37
C GLY A 108 -27.90 19.58 -20.46
N ALA A 109 -27.90 20.40 -19.41
CA ALA A 109 -28.64 21.67 -19.38
C ALA A 109 -28.14 22.64 -20.45
N THR A 110 -26.82 22.80 -20.61
CA THR A 110 -26.26 23.68 -21.65
C THR A 110 -26.61 23.19 -23.04
N THR A 111 -26.55 21.87 -23.28
CA THR A 111 -26.92 21.27 -24.56
C THR A 111 -28.40 21.49 -24.86
N ALA A 112 -29.29 21.30 -23.88
CA ALA A 112 -30.73 21.53 -24.02
C ALA A 112 -31.05 23.01 -24.32
N VAL A 113 -30.39 23.95 -23.63
CA VAL A 113 -30.56 25.39 -23.88
C VAL A 113 -30.11 25.75 -25.30
N VAL A 114 -28.93 25.30 -25.73
CA VAL A 114 -28.43 25.53 -27.10
C VAL A 114 -29.40 24.97 -28.13
N SER A 115 -29.92 23.76 -27.90
CA SER A 115 -30.89 23.11 -28.79
C SER A 115 -32.19 23.91 -28.91
N LEU A 116 -32.69 24.42 -27.78
CA LEU A 116 -33.90 25.24 -27.73
C LEU A 116 -33.72 26.57 -28.47
N VAL A 117 -32.56 27.22 -28.26
CA VAL A 117 -32.22 28.48 -28.94
C VAL A 117 -32.17 28.26 -30.43
N VAL A 118 -31.44 27.25 -30.91
CA VAL A 118 -31.35 26.91 -32.35
C VAL A 118 -32.73 26.67 -32.94
N ARG A 119 -33.62 25.95 -32.24
CA ARG A 119 -34.99 25.70 -32.66
C ARG A 119 -35.88 26.95 -32.65
N SER A 120 -35.61 27.92 -31.78
CA SER A 120 -36.37 29.18 -31.75
C SER A 120 -35.95 30.17 -32.84
N THR A 121 -34.75 29.99 -33.39
CA THR A 121 -34.17 30.84 -34.44
C THR A 121 -34.34 30.32 -35.87
N GLY A 122 -34.85 29.09 -36.06
CA GLY A 122 -35.12 28.48 -37.37
C GLY A 122 -36.61 28.29 -37.57
#